data_AF-A0A9P9HFG5-F1
#
_entry.id   AF-A0A9P9HFG5-F1
#
_cell.length_a   1.000
_cell.length_b   1.000
_cell.length_c   1.000
_cell.angle_alpha   90.00
_cell.angle_beta   90.00
_cell.angle_gamma   90.00
#
_symmetry.space_group_name_H-M   'P 1'
#
loop_
_entity.id
_entity.type
_entity.pdbx_description
1 polymer ?
#
loop_
_entity_poly.entity_id
_entity_poly.type
_entity_poly.pdbx_seq_one_letter_code
_entity_poly.pdbx_strand_id
1 'polypeptide(L)'
;MKTNGVRQAQVAIASKGIIKTERAYTWAEDDRETARTNDIFLLASVSKMFTFAAVDILINSGKLSPETKVMSVWAKNITVKHLLDHKGGYDRGEAGEDINKF
;
A
#
# COMPACT_ATOMS: atom_id res chain seq x y z
N MET A 1 5.28 8.59 18.59
CA MET A 1 4.41 8.03 19.65
C MET A 1 3.66 9.15 20.36
N LYS A 2 4.26 9.87 21.32
CA LYS A 2 3.60 10.95 22.11
C LYS A 2 3.09 12.13 21.26
N THR A 3 3.95 12.76 20.48
CA THR A 3 3.62 13.98 19.71
C THR A 3 2.45 13.80 18.74
N ASN A 4 2.37 12.63 18.10
CA ASN A 4 1.38 12.34 17.05
C ASN A 4 0.34 11.29 17.48
N GLY A 5 0.23 10.98 18.79
CA GLY A 5 -0.74 10.01 19.30
C GLY A 5 -0.60 8.57 18.75
N VAL A 6 0.57 8.19 18.23
CA VAL A 6 0.81 6.84 17.70
C VAL A 6 0.97 5.87 18.88
N ARG A 7 0.06 4.90 18.98
CA ARG A 7 0.02 3.93 20.09
C ARG A 7 0.97 2.76 19.94
N GLN A 8 1.10 2.24 18.72
CA GLN A 8 1.94 1.09 18.42
C GLN A 8 2.60 1.30 17.07
N ALA A 9 3.87 0.89 16.95
CA ALA A 9 4.62 0.94 15.70
C ALA A 9 5.71 -0.14 15.69
N GLN A 10 6.05 -0.62 14.49
CA GLN A 10 7.20 -1.48 14.24
C GLN A 10 8.11 -0.81 13.21
N VAL A 11 9.42 -1.01 13.35
CA VAL A 11 10.42 -0.54 12.38
C VAL A 11 11.45 -1.63 12.16
N ALA A 12 11.71 -1.94 10.90
CA ALA A 12 12.81 -2.79 10.46
C ALA A 12 13.66 -2.06 9.43
N ILE A 13 14.98 -2.22 9.52
CA ILE A 13 15.95 -1.65 8.57
C ILE A 13 16.74 -2.81 7.98
N ALA A 14 16.70 -2.94 6.66
CA ALA A 14 17.44 -3.95 5.92
C ALA A 14 18.43 -3.32 4.94
N SER A 15 19.55 -3.99 4.70
CA SER A 15 20.54 -3.60 3.71
C SER A 15 21.16 -4.83 3.07
N LYS A 16 21.26 -4.83 1.73
CA LYS A 16 21.78 -5.96 0.94
C LYS A 16 21.07 -7.29 1.25
N GLY A 17 19.74 -7.25 1.33
CA GLY A 17 18.91 -8.44 1.61
C GLY A 17 18.98 -8.97 3.04
N ILE A 18 19.66 -8.27 3.96
CA ILE A 18 19.82 -8.69 5.36
C ILE A 18 19.17 -7.66 6.27
N ILE A 19 18.29 -8.10 7.18
CA ILE A 19 17.75 -7.27 8.26
C ILE A 19 18.90 -6.91 9.21
N LYS A 20 19.15 -5.62 9.38
CA LYS A 20 20.21 -5.09 10.25
C LYS A 20 19.71 -4.80 11.65
N THR A 21 18.46 -4.39 11.77
CA THR A 21 17.80 -4.15 13.05
C THR A 21 16.29 -4.16 12.87
N GLU A 22 15.58 -4.54 13.92
CA GLU A 22 14.13 -4.45 14.05
C GLU A 22 13.76 -4.09 15.49
N ARG A 23 12.68 -3.32 15.65
CA ARG A 23 12.14 -2.96 16.96
C ARG A 23 10.66 -2.65 16.88
N ALA A 24 9.92 -3.05 17.91
CA ALA A 24 8.56 -2.62 18.15
C ALA A 24 8.51 -1.59 19.29
N TYR A 25 7.57 -0.66 19.19
CA TYR A 25 7.34 0.42 20.14
C TYR A 25 5.88 0.42 20.56
N THR A 26 5.63 0.60 21.86
CA THR A 26 4.29 0.77 22.41
C THR A 26 4.27 2.02 23.30
N TRP A 27 3.25 2.84 23.09
CA TRP A 27 2.89 3.99 23.90
C TRP A 27 1.37 4.03 23.95
N ALA A 28 0.83 3.16 24.78
CA ALA A 28 -0.59 2.86 24.82
C ALA A 28 -1.06 2.83 26.28
N GLU A 29 -2.38 2.88 26.44
CA GLU A 29 -3.07 2.66 27.71
C GLU A 29 -2.82 1.23 28.23
N ASP A 30 -2.91 1.03 29.55
CA ASP A 30 -2.52 -0.24 30.22
C ASP A 30 -3.38 -1.46 29.80
N ASP A 31 -4.54 -1.23 29.19
CA ASP A 31 -5.45 -2.24 28.67
C ASP A 31 -5.11 -2.72 27.26
N ARG A 32 -4.02 -2.21 26.66
CA ARG A 32 -3.58 -2.59 25.32
C ARG A 32 -2.35 -3.49 25.34
N GLU A 33 -2.33 -4.41 24.38
CA GLU A 33 -1.20 -5.31 24.17
C GLU A 33 0.09 -4.56 23.81
N THR A 34 1.23 -5.12 24.23
CA THR A 34 2.54 -4.62 23.81
C THR A 34 2.87 -5.15 22.42
N ALA A 35 3.18 -4.24 21.49
CA ALA A 35 3.58 -4.58 20.14
C ALA A 35 4.90 -5.36 20.11
N ARG A 36 4.96 -6.40 19.30
CA ARG A 36 6.12 -7.26 19.04
C ARG A 36 6.62 -7.03 17.62
N THR A 37 7.82 -7.47 17.27
CA THR A 37 8.37 -7.27 15.90
C THR A 37 7.69 -8.14 14.83
N ASN A 38 6.88 -9.13 15.25
CA ASN A 38 6.18 -10.07 14.38
C ASN A 38 4.65 -9.94 14.42
N ASP A 39 4.10 -8.91 15.07
CA ASP A 39 2.66 -8.65 15.01
C ASP A 39 2.25 -8.19 13.60
N ILE A 40 1.01 -8.47 13.22
CA ILE A 40 0.47 -8.14 11.90
C ILE A 40 -0.28 -6.81 11.97
N PHE A 41 0.04 -5.91 11.04
CA PHE A 41 -0.66 -4.63 10.84
C PHE A 41 -1.37 -4.60 9.50
N LEU A 42 -2.50 -3.88 9.42
CA LEU A 42 -3.15 -3.57 8.14
C LEU A 42 -2.29 -2.57 7.37
N LEU A 43 -1.93 -2.92 6.13
CA LEU A 43 -0.96 -2.16 5.33
C LEU A 43 -1.54 -0.93 4.62
N ALA A 44 -2.87 -0.81 4.53
CA ALA A 44 -3.56 0.24 3.79
C ALA A 44 -2.95 0.43 2.39
N SER A 45 -2.52 1.66 2.04
CA SER A 45 -1.95 1.94 0.71
C SER A 45 -0.59 1.30 0.44
N VAL A 46 0.13 0.78 1.45
CA VAL A 46 1.37 0.02 1.21
C VAL A 46 1.08 -1.24 0.39
N SER A 47 -0.14 -1.81 0.47
CA SER A 47 -0.55 -2.96 -0.36
C SER A 47 -0.38 -2.76 -1.86
N LYS A 48 -0.39 -1.51 -2.35
CA LYS A 48 -0.24 -1.17 -3.79
C LYS A 48 1.09 -1.64 -4.37
N MET A 49 2.16 -1.67 -3.58
CA MET A 49 3.47 -2.12 -4.08
C MET A 49 3.45 -3.62 -4.44
N PHE A 50 2.67 -4.43 -3.73
CA PHE A 50 2.51 -5.85 -4.03
C PHE A 50 1.69 -6.06 -5.30
N THR A 51 0.59 -5.30 -5.46
CA THR A 51 -0.19 -5.29 -6.70
C THR A 51 0.68 -4.86 -7.88
N PHE A 52 1.49 -3.81 -7.73
CA PHE A 52 2.42 -3.35 -8.76
C PHE A 52 3.41 -4.44 -9.14
N ALA A 53 4.06 -5.09 -8.16
CA ALA A 53 5.02 -6.17 -8.42
C ALA A 53 4.39 -7.36 -9.16
N ALA A 54 3.16 -7.74 -8.81
CA ALA A 54 2.43 -8.79 -9.51
C ALA A 54 2.14 -8.41 -10.98
N VAL A 55 1.73 -7.17 -11.23
CA VAL A 55 1.50 -6.64 -12.59
C VAL A 55 2.81 -6.55 -13.38
N ASP A 56 3.90 -6.12 -12.75
CA ASP A 56 5.23 -6.04 -13.35
C ASP A 56 5.74 -7.43 -13.79
N ILE A 57 5.54 -8.46 -12.97
CA ILE A 57 5.84 -9.86 -13.35
C ILE A 57 5.06 -10.27 -14.61
N LEU A 58 3.77 -9.92 -14.69
CA LEU A 58 2.95 -10.24 -15.87
C LEU A 58 3.42 -9.49 -17.12
N ILE A 59 3.79 -8.22 -16.97
CA ILE A 59 4.34 -7.41 -18.07
C ILE A 59 5.67 -7.99 -18.55
N ASN A 60 6.60 -8.24 -17.63
CA ASN A 60 7.93 -8.76 -17.95
C ASN A 60 7.89 -10.19 -18.52
N SER A 61 6.86 -10.97 -18.20
CA SER A 61 6.62 -12.29 -18.81
C SER A 61 5.87 -12.24 -20.15
N GLY A 62 5.53 -11.06 -20.66
CA GLY A 62 4.79 -10.88 -21.90
C GLY A 62 3.31 -11.27 -21.83
N LYS A 63 2.78 -11.55 -20.64
CA LYS A 63 1.37 -11.96 -20.42
C LYS A 63 0.41 -10.78 -20.33
N LEU A 64 0.93 -9.57 -20.18
CA LEU A 64 0.17 -8.32 -20.10
C LEU A 64 0.98 -7.21 -20.78
N SER A 65 0.34 -6.35 -21.56
CA SER A 65 0.98 -5.13 -22.05
C SER A 65 0.54 -3.92 -21.22
N PRO A 66 1.42 -2.94 -20.92
CA PRO A 66 1.03 -1.69 -20.28
C PRO A 66 -0.08 -0.92 -21.02
N GLU A 67 -0.20 -1.12 -22.34
CA GLU A 67 -1.17 -0.51 -23.24
C GLU A 67 -2.52 -1.25 -23.25
N THR A 68 -2.60 -2.42 -22.59
CA THR A 68 -3.85 -3.19 -22.46
C THR A 68 -4.94 -2.32 -21.84
N LYS A 69 -6.09 -2.22 -22.50
CA LYS A 69 -7.24 -1.45 -22.01
C LYS A 69 -7.96 -2.22 -20.90
N VAL A 70 -8.28 -1.57 -19.78
CA VAL A 70 -8.70 -2.26 -18.55
C VAL A 70 -10.23 -2.35 -18.37
N MET A 71 -11.02 -1.63 -19.17
CA MET A 71 -12.49 -1.65 -19.10
C MET A 71 -13.11 -1.34 -20.48
N SER A 72 -14.14 -2.09 -20.90
CA SER A 72 -14.78 -1.92 -22.22
C SER A 72 -15.98 -0.97 -22.22
N VAL A 73 -16.68 -0.81 -21.10
CA VAL A 73 -18.01 -0.16 -21.09
C VAL A 73 -18.03 1.29 -20.60
N TRP A 74 -17.28 1.65 -19.54
CA TRP A 74 -17.39 2.99 -18.90
C TRP A 74 -16.09 3.79 -18.87
N ALA A 75 -14.97 3.16 -19.20
CA ALA A 75 -13.62 3.72 -19.08
C ALA A 75 -12.85 3.55 -20.40
N LYS A 76 -13.45 4.07 -21.48
CA LYS A 76 -12.91 3.94 -22.84
C LYS A 76 -11.51 4.58 -22.89
N ASN A 77 -10.50 3.76 -23.21
CA ASN A 77 -9.09 4.14 -23.37
C ASN A 77 -8.24 4.26 -22.09
N ILE A 78 -8.74 3.82 -20.93
CA ILE A 78 -7.87 3.63 -19.76
C ILE A 78 -7.04 2.35 -19.96
N THR A 79 -5.72 2.48 -19.85
CA THR A 79 -4.76 1.38 -19.98
C THR A 79 -4.24 0.94 -18.62
N VAL A 80 -3.60 -0.23 -18.57
CA VAL A 80 -2.88 -0.69 -17.36
C VAL A 80 -1.88 0.37 -16.90
N LYS A 81 -1.14 0.98 -17.83
CA LYS A 81 -0.21 2.07 -17.53
C LYS A 81 -0.89 3.26 -16.86
N HIS A 82 -2.07 3.66 -17.32
CA HIS A 82 -2.82 4.73 -16.66
C HIS A 82 -3.15 4.39 -15.20
N LEU A 83 -3.47 3.13 -14.89
CA LEU A 83 -3.73 2.72 -13.50
C LEU A 83 -2.45 2.74 -12.65
N LEU A 84 -1.33 2.22 -13.18
CA LEU A 84 -0.04 2.21 -12.48
C LEU A 84 0.49 3.62 -12.21
N ASP A 85 0.23 4.57 -13.12
CA ASP A 85 0.67 5.96 -13.02
C ASP A 85 -0.32 6.86 -12.26
N HIS A 86 -1.39 6.32 -11.67
CA HIS A 86 -2.47 7.09 -11.04
C HIS A 86 -3.16 8.09 -12.00
N LYS A 87 -3.23 7.76 -13.29
CA LYS A 87 -3.87 8.54 -14.38
C LYS A 87 -5.15 7.87 -14.92
N GLY A 88 -5.74 6.96 -14.13
CA GLY A 88 -6.96 6.26 -14.48
C GLY A 88 -8.24 7.12 -14.43
N GLY A 89 -8.13 8.40 -14.02
CA GLY A 89 -9.28 9.31 -13.96
C GLY A 89 -10.27 9.04 -12.83
N TYR A 90 -9.92 8.19 -11.86
CA TYR A 90 -10.75 7.93 -10.69
C TYR A 90 -10.58 9.05 -9.66
N ASP A 91 -11.67 9.76 -9.36
CA ASP A 91 -11.74 10.73 -8.28
C ASP A 91 -12.27 10.08 -7.00
N ARG A 92 -11.51 10.21 -5.90
CA ARG A 92 -11.86 9.60 -4.61
C ARG A 92 -13.06 10.27 -3.95
N GLY A 93 -13.18 11.59 -4.09
CA GLY A 93 -14.26 12.37 -3.50
C GLY A 93 -15.60 12.09 -4.18
N GLU A 94 -15.59 11.99 -5.52
CA GLU A 94 -16.82 11.63 -6.27
C GLU A 94 -17.26 10.18 -6.01
N ALA A 95 -16.32 9.27 -5.77
CA ALA A 95 -16.62 7.88 -5.50
C ALA A 95 -17.10 7.60 -4.05
N GLY A 96 -17.26 8.64 -3.23
CA GLY A 96 -17.73 8.52 -1.85
C GLY A 96 -16.70 7.96 -0.87
N GLU A 97 -15.41 7.98 -1.22
CA GLU A 97 -14.35 7.70 -0.26
C GLU A 97 -14.23 8.88 0.70
N ASP A 98 -14.32 8.64 2.01
CA ASP A 98 -14.19 9.68 3.04
C ASP A 98 -12.73 10.15 3.15
N ILE A 99 -12.37 11.14 2.34
CA ILE A 99 -11.01 11.68 2.24
C ILE A 99 -10.56 12.50 3.47
N ASN A 100 -11.46 12.75 4.43
CA ASN A 100 -11.16 13.54 5.63
C ASN A 100 -10.92 12.67 6.88
N LYS A 101 -10.87 11.33 6.72
CA LYS A 101 -10.86 10.39 7.84
C LYS A 101 -9.47 10.00 8.37
N PHE A 102 -8.41 10.69 7.96
CA PHE A 102 -7.03 10.40 8.38
C PHE A 102 -6.29 11.66 8.81
#